data_AF-A0A1C1C6T3-F1
#
_entry.id   AF-A0A1C1C6T3-F1
#
_cell.length_a   1.000
_cell.length_b   1.000
_cell.length_c   1.000
_cell.angle_alpha   90.00
_cell.angle_beta   90.00
_cell.angle_gamma   90.00
#
_symmetry.space_group_name_H-M   'P 1'
#
loop_
_entity.id
_entity.type
_entity.pdbx_description
1 polymer ?
#
loop_
_entity_poly.entity_id
_entity_poly.type
_entity_poly.pdbx_seq_one_letter_code
_entity_poly.pdbx_strand_id
1 'polypeptide(L)'
;MTPTQPTESQILHSYLLQPSPLPTILPYTSFLALLPKHPPSLQTTHATELKRLYRDLEFQRAVIVDDVRRRIESECTKSVSLTAQLARQVRREENVKQQRQRQRQRQRNRNRKRKRGPENEHDHDHEDTTYTSDDDECTDDNNSDTNTRSHLDIDIDIDIQTDTALHDGVPLSNTLVHQPTGPSKHKQKHGNGLYHDGSSLLHAMDKASRDLDAEIADLEADIDDLRSACQGTVGGLSDLRYGRFGRARGSRGNGVDDIGTGNGNGNGSEDAVADEVLAALDEFKAVLAGT
;
A
#
# COMPACT_ATOMS: atom_id res chain seq x y z
N MET A 1 -5.42 -37.93 -15.69
CA MET A 1 -4.76 -36.68 -15.24
C MET A 1 -5.18 -36.47 -13.80
N THR A 2 -4.30 -36.68 -12.82
CA THR A 2 -4.62 -36.44 -11.41
C THR A 2 -4.75 -34.94 -11.17
N PRO A 3 -5.83 -34.44 -10.54
CA PRO A 3 -5.94 -33.03 -10.25
C PRO A 3 -4.80 -32.64 -9.29
N THR A 4 -3.88 -31.82 -9.76
CA THR A 4 -2.83 -31.23 -8.93
C THR A 4 -3.51 -30.33 -7.90
N GLN A 5 -3.12 -30.44 -6.63
CA GLN A 5 -3.61 -29.52 -5.60
C GLN A 5 -3.27 -28.07 -6.01
N PRO A 6 -4.21 -27.12 -5.86
CA PRO A 6 -3.96 -25.74 -6.26
C PRO A 6 -2.83 -25.16 -5.39
N THR A 7 -1.89 -24.48 -6.04
CA THR A 7 -0.80 -23.79 -5.33
C THR A 7 -1.37 -22.61 -4.55
N GLU A 8 -0.72 -22.21 -3.45
CA GLU A 8 -1.13 -21.04 -2.65
C GLU A 8 -1.33 -19.78 -3.51
N SER A 9 -0.39 -19.50 -4.41
CA SER A 9 -0.48 -18.39 -5.36
C SER A 9 -1.75 -18.47 -6.21
N GLN A 10 -2.14 -19.68 -6.66
CA GLN A 10 -3.36 -19.89 -7.44
C GLN A 10 -4.61 -19.63 -6.61
N ILE A 11 -4.63 -20.10 -5.35
CA ILE A 11 -5.73 -19.86 -4.42
C ILE A 11 -5.86 -18.35 -4.18
N LEU A 12 -4.79 -17.70 -3.71
CA LEU A 12 -4.79 -16.27 -3.39
C LEU A 12 -5.16 -15.42 -4.61
N HIS A 13 -4.61 -15.72 -5.79
CA HIS A 13 -4.94 -15.00 -7.02
C HIS A 13 -6.41 -15.22 -7.44
N SER A 14 -6.94 -16.43 -7.33
CA SER A 14 -8.35 -16.70 -7.67
C SER A 14 -9.33 -16.01 -6.73
N TYR A 15 -9.06 -16.01 -5.43
CA TYR A 15 -9.97 -15.46 -4.43
C TYR A 15 -9.88 -13.93 -4.34
N LEU A 16 -8.68 -13.36 -4.46
CA LEU A 16 -8.46 -11.94 -4.21
C LEU A 16 -8.42 -11.08 -5.48
N LEU A 17 -7.99 -11.63 -6.63
CA LEU A 17 -7.74 -10.83 -7.85
C LEU A 17 -8.74 -11.08 -8.99
N GLN A 18 -9.25 -12.30 -9.19
CA GLN A 18 -10.19 -12.53 -10.30
C GLN A 18 -11.48 -11.69 -10.23
N PRO A 19 -12.14 -11.53 -9.07
CA PRO A 19 -13.31 -10.66 -8.96
C PRO A 19 -12.93 -9.18 -8.69
N SER A 20 -11.66 -8.79 -8.83
CA SER A 20 -11.17 -7.50 -8.32
C SER A 20 -11.25 -6.28 -9.25
N PRO A 21 -11.48 -6.38 -10.59
CA PRO A 21 -11.67 -5.18 -11.41
C PRO A 21 -13.02 -4.50 -11.13
N LEU A 22 -13.05 -3.16 -11.05
CA LEU A 22 -14.28 -2.39 -10.82
C LEU A 22 -15.39 -2.75 -11.82
N PRO A 23 -15.12 -2.85 -13.14
CA PRO A 23 -16.15 -3.21 -14.11
C PRO A 23 -16.75 -4.60 -13.90
N THR A 24 -16.03 -5.51 -13.23
CA THR A 24 -16.51 -6.86 -12.93
C THR A 24 -17.48 -6.88 -11.76
N ILE A 25 -17.19 -6.13 -10.69
CA ILE A 25 -18.07 -6.06 -9.50
C ILE A 25 -19.23 -5.11 -9.74
N LEU A 26 -18.95 -3.94 -10.31
CA LEU A 26 -19.91 -2.87 -10.51
C LEU A 26 -19.73 -2.30 -11.91
N PRO A 27 -20.39 -2.89 -12.93
CA PRO A 27 -20.41 -2.32 -14.27
C PRO A 27 -20.92 -0.88 -14.28
N TYR A 28 -20.49 -0.07 -15.25
CA TYR A 28 -20.89 1.34 -15.35
C TYR A 28 -22.41 1.54 -15.35
N THR A 29 -23.17 0.65 -15.99
CA THR A 29 -24.64 0.68 -16.00
C THR A 29 -25.24 0.46 -14.61
N SER A 30 -24.66 -0.45 -13.82
CA SER A 30 -25.04 -0.69 -12.43
C SER A 30 -24.64 0.46 -11.52
N PHE A 31 -23.46 1.05 -11.74
CA PHE A 31 -23.02 2.25 -11.04
C PHE A 31 -24.01 3.41 -11.21
N LEU A 32 -24.48 3.67 -12.44
CA LEU A 32 -25.50 4.68 -12.70
C LEU A 32 -26.82 4.41 -11.97
N ALA A 33 -27.17 3.14 -11.75
CA ALA A 33 -28.39 2.75 -11.04
C ALA A 33 -28.31 3.01 -9.52
N LEU A 34 -27.10 3.16 -8.96
CA LEU A 34 -26.89 3.50 -7.54
C LEU A 34 -27.08 4.99 -7.27
N LEU A 35 -27.00 5.85 -8.30
CA LEU A 35 -27.15 7.28 -8.13
C LEU A 35 -28.61 7.65 -7.87
N PRO A 36 -28.88 8.70 -7.07
CA PRO A 36 -30.22 9.21 -6.87
C PRO A 36 -30.88 9.50 -8.22
N LYS A 37 -32.03 8.86 -8.47
CA LYS A 37 -32.80 9.02 -9.73
C LYS A 37 -33.48 10.39 -9.85
N HIS A 38 -33.36 11.22 -8.82
CA HIS A 38 -34.01 12.51 -8.70
C HIS A 38 -32.96 13.56 -8.30
N PRO A 39 -32.76 14.65 -9.07
CA PRO A 39 -33.49 15.05 -10.28
C PRO A 39 -33.15 14.18 -11.52
N PRO A 40 -34.11 13.98 -12.44
CA PRO A 40 -33.98 13.09 -13.61
C PRO A 40 -32.87 13.50 -14.60
N SER A 41 -32.35 14.71 -14.45
CA SER A 41 -31.31 15.28 -15.29
C SER A 41 -29.90 14.88 -14.88
N LEU A 42 -29.63 14.35 -13.68
CA LEU A 42 -28.25 14.14 -13.23
C LEU A 42 -27.43 13.25 -14.18
N GLN A 43 -28.02 12.17 -14.68
CA GLN A 43 -27.34 11.26 -15.60
C GLN A 43 -27.16 11.87 -16.99
N THR A 44 -28.03 12.80 -17.40
CA THR A 44 -27.97 13.43 -18.73
C THR A 44 -27.08 14.67 -18.73
N THR A 45 -27.14 15.51 -17.69
CA THR A 45 -26.36 16.74 -17.55
C THR A 45 -24.92 16.45 -17.16
N HIS A 46 -24.68 15.47 -16.28
CA HIS A 46 -23.34 15.13 -15.79
C HIS A 46 -22.80 13.82 -16.39
N ALA A 47 -23.30 13.41 -17.56
CA ALA A 47 -22.88 12.16 -18.20
C ALA A 47 -21.34 12.04 -18.35
N THR A 48 -20.67 13.15 -18.66
CA THR A 48 -19.20 13.20 -18.81
C THR A 48 -18.49 13.08 -17.47
N GLU A 49 -18.94 13.82 -16.46
CA GLU A 49 -18.36 13.79 -15.11
C GLU A 49 -18.56 12.44 -14.43
N LEU A 50 -19.72 11.82 -14.60
CA LEU A 50 -19.99 10.48 -14.06
C LEU A 50 -19.11 9.41 -14.73
N LYS A 51 -18.86 9.54 -16.04
CA LYS A 51 -17.89 8.67 -16.73
C LYS A 51 -16.47 8.92 -16.21
N ARG A 52 -16.08 10.18 -16.03
CA ARG A 52 -14.75 10.54 -15.51
C ARG A 52 -14.55 9.99 -14.10
N LEU A 53 -15.54 10.16 -13.22
CA LEU A 53 -15.55 9.61 -11.87
C LEU A 53 -15.44 8.08 -11.87
N TYR A 54 -16.23 7.40 -12.71
CA TYR A 54 -16.14 5.94 -12.82
C TYR A 54 -14.76 5.47 -13.31
N ARG A 55 -14.16 6.18 -14.27
CA ARG A 55 -12.79 5.89 -14.74
C ARG A 55 -11.74 6.14 -13.66
N ASP A 56 -11.91 7.17 -12.86
CA ASP A 56 -11.03 7.44 -11.73
C ASP A 56 -11.14 6.35 -10.65
N LEU A 57 -12.36 5.93 -10.30
CA LEU A 57 -12.59 4.82 -9.38
C LEU A 57 -12.02 3.50 -9.91
N GLU A 58 -12.14 3.25 -11.22
CA GLU A 58 -11.54 2.10 -11.89
C GLU A 58 -10.01 2.12 -11.77
N PHE A 59 -9.39 3.29 -11.96
CA PHE A 59 -7.95 3.48 -11.79
C PHE A 59 -7.50 3.28 -10.33
N GLN A 60 -8.15 3.94 -9.36
CA GLN A 60 -7.85 3.77 -7.94
C GLN A 60 -7.93 2.30 -7.51
N ARG A 61 -8.96 1.58 -8.00
CA ARG A 61 -9.11 0.16 -7.72
C ARG A 61 -8.01 -0.67 -8.37
N ALA A 62 -7.61 -0.36 -9.60
CA ALA A 62 -6.49 -1.04 -10.25
C ALA A 62 -5.20 -0.90 -9.45
N VAL A 63 -4.92 0.29 -8.91
CA VAL A 63 -3.76 0.53 -8.02
C VAL A 63 -3.81 -0.37 -6.78
N ILE A 64 -4.97 -0.48 -6.12
CA ILE A 64 -5.14 -1.36 -4.95
C ILE A 64 -4.93 -2.83 -5.33
N VAL A 65 -5.48 -3.26 -6.48
CA VAL A 65 -5.34 -4.63 -6.98
C VAL A 65 -3.87 -4.97 -7.27
N ASP A 66 -3.11 -4.02 -7.79
CA ASP A 66 -1.67 -4.18 -8.02
C ASP A 66 -0.88 -4.27 -6.71
N ASP A 67 -1.25 -3.52 -5.67
CA ASP A 67 -0.68 -3.65 -4.33
C ASP A 67 -0.97 -5.04 -3.74
N VAL A 68 -2.23 -5.51 -3.83
CA VAL A 68 -2.61 -6.85 -3.38
C VAL A 68 -1.81 -7.93 -4.14
N ARG A 69 -1.59 -7.78 -5.45
CA ARG A 69 -0.75 -8.71 -6.23
C ARG A 69 0.67 -8.79 -5.66
N ARG A 70 1.30 -7.65 -5.37
CA ARG A 70 2.64 -7.58 -4.77
C ARG A 70 2.69 -8.22 -3.38
N ARG A 71 1.64 -8.03 -2.56
CA ARG A 71 1.53 -8.66 -1.25
C ARG A 71 1.37 -10.18 -1.34
N ILE A 72 0.58 -10.67 -2.29
CA ILE A 72 0.43 -12.12 -2.54
C ILE A 72 1.79 -12.75 -2.86
N GLU A 73 2.59 -12.11 -3.72
CA GLU A 73 3.95 -12.59 -4.03
C GLU A 73 4.83 -12.65 -2.79
N SER A 74 4.81 -11.58 -1.99
CA SER A 74 5.56 -11.52 -0.72
C SER A 74 5.14 -12.61 0.25
N GLU A 75 3.82 -12.83 0.42
CA GLU A 75 3.29 -13.87 1.30
C GLU A 75 3.63 -15.28 0.82
N CYS A 76 3.56 -15.53 -0.49
CA CYS A 76 3.98 -16.80 -1.09
C CYS A 76 5.48 -17.08 -0.88
N THR A 77 6.35 -16.05 -0.85
CA THR A 77 7.77 -16.27 -0.52
C THR A 77 7.96 -16.58 0.97
N LYS A 78 7.22 -15.92 1.86
CA LYS A 78 7.25 -16.18 3.30
C LYS A 78 6.71 -17.58 3.62
N SER A 79 5.67 -18.02 2.94
CA SER A 79 5.05 -19.33 3.17
C SER A 79 5.99 -20.49 2.82
N VAL A 80 6.89 -20.34 1.85
CA VAL A 80 7.94 -21.33 1.56
C VAL A 80 8.86 -21.55 2.76
N SER A 81 9.24 -20.47 3.45
CA SER A 81 10.07 -20.57 4.66
C SER A 81 9.29 -21.23 5.81
N LEU A 82 8.02 -20.86 5.99
CA LEU A 82 7.15 -21.40 7.04
C LEU A 82 6.88 -22.90 6.82
N THR A 83 6.58 -23.30 5.59
CA THR A 83 6.37 -24.72 5.23
C THR A 83 7.64 -25.54 5.40
N ALA A 84 8.80 -25.00 5.02
CA ALA A 84 10.09 -25.65 5.27
C ALA A 84 10.38 -25.81 6.77
N GLN A 85 10.06 -24.80 7.58
CA GLN A 85 10.22 -24.85 9.02
C GLN A 85 9.27 -25.85 9.68
N LEU A 86 8.00 -25.86 9.29
CA LEU A 86 7.00 -26.82 9.74
C LEU A 86 7.43 -28.25 9.37
N ALA A 87 7.93 -28.47 8.15
CA ALA A 87 8.46 -29.76 7.74
C ALA A 87 9.64 -30.22 8.62
N ARG A 88 10.55 -29.30 9.01
CA ARG A 88 11.64 -29.60 9.96
C ARG A 88 11.11 -29.93 11.35
N GLN A 89 10.07 -29.23 11.82
CA GLN A 89 9.45 -29.49 13.12
C GLN A 89 8.75 -30.85 13.16
N VAL A 90 7.95 -31.17 12.14
CA VAL A 90 7.29 -32.48 12.01
C VAL A 90 8.33 -33.61 12.01
N ARG A 91 9.43 -33.48 11.24
CA ARG A 91 10.52 -34.47 11.24
C ARG A 91 11.17 -34.64 12.61
N ARG A 92 11.39 -33.54 13.36
CA ARG A 92 11.93 -33.61 14.74
C ARG A 92 11.00 -34.38 15.66
N GLU A 93 9.70 -34.09 15.62
CA GLU A 93 8.69 -34.78 16.45
C GLU A 93 8.56 -36.26 16.09
N GLU A 94 8.59 -36.60 14.80
CA GLU A 94 8.60 -37.98 14.32
C GLU A 94 9.85 -38.73 14.81
N ASN A 95 11.03 -38.12 14.70
CA ASN A 95 12.28 -38.70 15.20
C ASN A 95 12.23 -38.95 16.71
N VAL A 96 11.68 -38.02 17.51
CA VAL A 96 11.48 -38.20 18.95
C VAL A 96 10.49 -39.34 19.25
N LYS A 97 9.37 -39.42 18.52
CA LYS A 97 8.39 -40.53 18.65
C LYS A 97 9.03 -41.88 18.32
N GLN A 98 9.80 -41.96 17.23
CA GLN A 98 10.52 -43.16 16.83
C GLN A 98 11.59 -43.55 17.86
N GLN A 99 12.34 -42.58 18.40
CA GLN A 99 13.34 -42.83 19.43
C GLN A 99 12.69 -43.37 20.72
N ARG A 100 11.56 -42.76 21.15
CA ARG A 100 10.77 -43.26 22.30
C ARG A 100 10.23 -44.67 22.04
N GLN A 101 9.77 -44.97 20.82
CA GLN A 101 9.30 -46.30 20.45
C GLN A 101 10.42 -47.33 20.45
N ARG A 102 11.60 -47.01 19.90
CA ARG A 102 12.82 -47.83 19.96
C ARG A 102 13.26 -48.07 21.40
N GLN A 103 13.22 -47.05 22.26
CA GLN A 103 13.52 -47.20 23.70
C GLN A 103 12.54 -48.14 24.40
N ARG A 104 11.23 -47.99 24.15
CA ARG A 104 10.20 -48.92 24.68
C ARG A 104 10.41 -50.35 24.21
N GLN A 105 10.76 -50.56 22.94
CA GLN A 105 11.05 -51.89 22.41
C GLN A 105 12.31 -52.51 23.04
N ARG A 106 13.37 -51.71 23.23
CA ARG A 106 14.59 -52.13 23.97
C ARG A 106 14.26 -52.52 25.41
N GLN A 107 13.43 -51.76 26.11
CA GLN A 107 12.99 -52.10 27.48
C GLN A 107 12.17 -53.39 27.52
N ARG A 108 11.25 -53.60 26.57
CA ARG A 108 10.49 -54.86 26.45
C ARG A 108 11.41 -56.07 26.21
N ASN A 109 12.40 -55.95 25.34
CA ASN A 109 13.36 -57.02 25.08
C ASN A 109 14.23 -57.32 26.30
N ARG A 110 14.64 -56.30 27.08
CA ARG A 110 15.35 -56.49 28.35
C ARG A 110 14.49 -57.22 29.40
N ASN A 111 13.22 -56.87 29.53
CA ASN A 111 12.31 -57.53 30.47
C ASN A 111 12.03 -59.00 30.07
N ARG A 112 11.98 -59.31 28.78
CA ARG A 112 11.88 -60.70 28.29
C ARG A 112 13.10 -61.54 28.64
N LYS A 113 14.32 -60.98 28.50
CA LYS A 113 15.56 -61.66 28.89
C LYS A 113 15.63 -61.94 30.40
N ARG A 114 15.12 -61.04 31.25
CA ARG A 114 15.09 -61.24 32.71
C ARG A 114 14.08 -62.28 33.18
N LYS A 115 13.00 -62.53 32.43
CA LYS A 115 11.97 -63.51 32.78
C LYS A 115 12.29 -64.94 32.34
N ARG A 116 13.22 -65.09 31.39
CA ARG A 116 13.88 -66.36 31.10
C ARG A 116 15.08 -66.46 32.04
N GLY A 117 14.82 -66.95 33.26
CA GLY A 117 15.88 -67.36 34.18
C GLY A 117 16.76 -68.44 33.52
N PRO A 118 17.97 -68.67 34.06
CA PRO A 118 18.92 -69.60 33.47
C PRO A 118 18.38 -71.01 33.64
N GLU A 119 17.69 -71.52 32.61
CA GLU A 119 17.29 -72.92 32.53
C GLU A 119 18.39 -73.65 31.75
N ASN A 120 19.11 -74.51 32.49
CA ASN A 120 20.03 -75.54 32.04
C ASN A 120 21.29 -75.08 31.31
N GLU A 121 22.33 -74.79 32.10
CA GLU A 121 23.69 -75.15 31.73
C GLU A 121 23.77 -76.68 31.74
N HIS A 122 23.75 -77.30 30.55
CA HIS A 122 24.16 -78.68 30.36
C HIS A 122 25.28 -78.67 29.34
N ASP A 123 26.43 -79.11 29.81
CA ASP A 123 27.68 -79.30 29.11
C ASP A 123 27.47 -79.98 27.75
N HIS A 124 28.02 -79.37 26.71
CA HIS A 124 28.48 -80.11 25.55
C HIS A 124 29.74 -79.45 25.02
N ASP A 125 30.86 -79.97 25.53
CA ASP A 125 32.10 -80.05 24.79
C ASP A 125 31.80 -80.65 23.41
N HIS A 126 32.11 -79.92 22.34
CA HIS A 126 32.66 -80.57 21.15
C HIS A 126 33.48 -79.58 20.34
N GLU A 127 34.71 -80.03 20.15
CA GLU A 127 35.78 -79.40 19.43
C GLU A 127 35.51 -79.37 17.92
N ASP A 128 36.22 -78.44 17.30
CA ASP A 128 36.94 -78.65 16.04
C ASP A 128 36.26 -78.30 14.70
N THR A 129 37.04 -77.53 13.94
CA THR A 129 36.97 -77.28 12.48
C THR A 129 35.74 -76.47 12.00
N THR A 130 35.78 -75.56 11.02
CA THR A 130 36.68 -75.33 9.89
C THR A 130 36.46 -73.90 9.40
N TYR A 131 37.55 -73.24 9.02
CA TYR A 131 37.74 -72.28 7.92
C TYR A 131 36.56 -72.01 6.98
N THR A 132 36.29 -70.72 6.69
CA THR A 132 36.28 -70.04 5.37
C THR A 132 35.57 -68.68 5.55
N SER A 133 36.32 -67.58 5.45
CA SER A 133 36.36 -66.66 4.29
C SER A 133 35.11 -65.78 4.23
N ASP A 134 35.28 -64.48 4.44
CA ASP A 134 35.08 -63.48 3.39
C ASP A 134 35.24 -62.09 4.01
N ASP A 135 36.31 -61.43 3.58
CA ASP A 135 36.58 -60.01 3.78
C ASP A 135 35.50 -59.19 3.06
N ASP A 136 34.72 -58.40 3.79
CA ASP A 136 33.94 -57.31 3.21
C ASP A 136 34.17 -56.03 4.00
N GLU A 137 35.00 -55.20 3.39
CA GLU A 137 35.45 -53.89 3.79
C GLU A 137 34.45 -52.84 3.29
N CYS A 138 33.62 -52.29 4.19
CA CYS A 138 32.95 -51.00 3.97
C CYS A 138 32.43 -50.42 5.29
N THR A 139 33.26 -49.61 5.95
CA THR A 139 32.78 -48.61 6.92
C THR A 139 33.38 -47.26 6.57
N ASP A 140 32.75 -46.62 5.59
CA ASP A 140 32.93 -45.20 5.30
C ASP A 140 31.57 -44.53 5.56
N ASP A 141 31.48 -43.80 6.66
CA ASP A 141 30.53 -42.68 6.81
C ASP A 141 30.99 -41.87 8.04
N ASN A 142 31.92 -40.97 7.75
CA ASN A 142 32.24 -39.80 8.56
C ASN A 142 30.95 -39.01 8.85
N ASN A 143 30.43 -39.12 10.07
CA ASN A 143 29.63 -38.05 10.65
C ASN A 143 30.24 -37.65 12.00
N SER A 144 31.06 -36.61 11.95
CA SER A 144 31.62 -35.90 13.10
C SER A 144 30.50 -35.16 13.85
N ASP A 145 29.69 -35.88 14.61
CA ASP A 145 28.84 -35.27 15.63
C ASP A 145 29.66 -35.08 16.90
N THR A 146 30.41 -33.98 16.96
CA THR A 146 30.99 -33.47 18.19
C THR A 146 29.87 -33.15 19.18
N ASN A 147 29.71 -34.08 20.11
CA ASN A 147 28.88 -33.99 21.30
C ASN A 147 29.44 -32.91 22.25
N THR A 148 29.05 -31.65 22.05
CA THR A 148 29.11 -30.59 23.07
C THR A 148 27.70 -30.17 23.45
N ARG A 149 27.06 -31.01 24.27
CA ARG A 149 26.72 -30.65 25.65
C ARG A 149 26.46 -29.14 25.88
N SER A 150 25.29 -28.65 25.51
CA SER A 150 24.61 -27.60 26.26
C SER A 150 23.09 -27.78 26.16
N HIS A 151 22.56 -28.34 27.24
CA HIS A 151 21.15 -28.33 27.59
C HIS A 151 20.79 -26.88 27.94
N LEU A 152 20.48 -26.08 26.92
CA LEU A 152 19.76 -24.83 27.07
C LEU A 152 18.44 -25.03 26.33
N ASP A 153 17.37 -25.18 27.12
CA ASP A 153 16.01 -24.99 26.66
C ASP A 153 15.93 -23.55 26.14
N ILE A 154 16.22 -23.35 24.85
CA ILE A 154 15.87 -22.11 24.17
C ILE A 154 14.39 -22.27 23.85
N ASP A 155 13.55 -21.80 24.77
CA ASP A 155 12.21 -21.31 24.45
C ASP A 155 12.37 -20.22 23.39
N ILE A 156 12.43 -20.63 22.12
CA ILE A 156 12.18 -19.71 21.02
C ILE A 156 10.67 -19.55 21.04
N ASP A 157 10.17 -18.57 21.78
CA ASP A 157 8.89 -17.94 21.52
C ASP A 157 8.97 -17.42 20.08
N ILE A 158 8.49 -18.23 19.13
CA ILE A 158 8.33 -17.82 17.75
C ILE A 158 7.08 -16.95 17.76
N ASP A 159 7.28 -15.65 17.94
CA ASP A 159 6.30 -14.65 17.57
C ASP A 159 5.98 -14.88 16.09
N ILE A 160 4.83 -15.50 15.84
CA ILE A 160 4.21 -15.47 14.52
C ILE A 160 3.82 -14.02 14.31
N GLN A 161 4.75 -13.21 13.80
CA GLN A 161 4.43 -11.92 13.21
C GLN A 161 3.60 -12.20 11.97
N THR A 162 2.30 -12.43 12.19
CA THR A 162 1.30 -12.22 11.15
C THR A 162 1.53 -10.80 10.65
N ASP A 163 1.81 -10.67 9.35
CA ASP A 163 2.11 -9.38 8.76
C ASP A 163 0.83 -8.55 8.75
N THR A 164 0.58 -7.85 9.85
CA THR A 164 -0.55 -6.95 10.07
C THR A 164 -0.30 -5.61 9.36
N ALA A 165 0.49 -5.56 8.28
CA ALA A 165 0.71 -4.37 7.46
C ALA A 165 -0.55 -3.90 6.68
N LEU A 166 -1.67 -4.60 6.81
CA LEU A 166 -3.00 -4.11 6.40
C LEU A 166 -3.87 -3.65 7.59
N HIS A 167 -3.38 -3.86 8.82
CA HIS A 167 -4.07 -3.62 10.09
C HIS A 167 -3.24 -2.76 11.06
N ASP A 168 -2.41 -1.84 10.55
CA ASP A 168 -1.61 -0.89 11.36
C ASP A 168 -0.84 -1.52 12.55
N GLY A 169 -0.35 -2.76 12.39
CA GLY A 169 0.37 -3.43 13.48
C GLY A 169 -0.51 -3.97 14.62
N VAL A 170 -1.83 -4.02 14.45
CA VAL A 170 -2.75 -4.60 15.43
C VAL A 170 -2.74 -6.13 15.29
N PRO A 171 -2.15 -6.89 16.24
CA PRO A 171 -2.26 -8.34 16.22
C PRO A 171 -3.74 -8.72 16.30
N LEU A 172 -4.17 -9.62 15.41
CA LEU A 172 -5.49 -10.26 15.44
C LEU A 172 -5.64 -11.01 16.77
N SER A 173 -6.01 -10.25 17.79
CA SER A 173 -6.34 -10.71 19.11
C SER A 173 -7.70 -11.37 18.96
N ASN A 174 -7.71 -12.70 19.00
CA ASN A 174 -8.89 -13.58 19.12
C ASN A 174 -9.46 -14.15 17.81
N THR A 175 -8.78 -15.15 17.25
CA THR A 175 -9.44 -16.26 16.55
C THR A 175 -8.85 -17.59 17.05
N LEU A 176 -9.64 -18.28 17.89
CA LEU A 176 -9.46 -19.67 18.37
C LEU A 176 -8.33 -19.98 19.38
N VAL A 177 -8.38 -19.46 20.62
CA VAL A 177 -8.01 -20.27 21.83
C VAL A 177 -8.78 -19.74 23.05
N HIS A 178 -9.50 -20.62 23.75
CA HIS A 178 -10.12 -20.37 25.06
C HIS A 178 -9.06 -20.15 26.16
N GLN A 179 -9.09 -19.03 26.89
CA GLN A 179 -9.03 -19.03 28.37
C GLN A 179 -9.28 -17.61 28.96
N PRO A 180 -10.03 -17.49 30.09
CA PRO A 180 -10.39 -16.20 30.69
C PRO A 180 -9.41 -15.79 31.81
N THR A 181 -9.60 -14.56 32.32
CA THR A 181 -8.95 -13.87 33.47
C THR A 181 -7.76 -12.99 33.07
N GLY A 182 -7.68 -11.68 33.35
CA GLY A 182 -8.49 -10.79 34.21
C GLY A 182 -8.22 -9.30 33.86
N PRO A 183 -8.71 -8.34 34.66
CA PRO A 183 -8.84 -6.95 34.24
C PRO A 183 -7.67 -6.10 34.71
N SER A 184 -7.05 -5.31 33.82
CA SER A 184 -6.23 -4.19 34.27
C SER A 184 -6.38 -2.96 33.39
N LYS A 185 -6.61 -1.85 34.08
CA LYS A 185 -6.87 -0.50 33.64
C LYS A 185 -5.53 0.15 33.29
N HIS A 186 -5.40 0.92 32.20
CA HIS A 186 -4.68 2.21 32.23
C HIS A 186 -4.73 2.98 30.90
N LYS A 187 -5.32 4.18 31.01
CA LYS A 187 -4.90 5.49 30.49
C LYS A 187 -4.69 5.68 28.98
N GLN A 188 -5.77 6.20 28.40
CA GLN A 188 -5.85 7.27 27.40
C GLN A 188 -4.53 7.95 27.01
N LYS A 189 -4.22 7.87 25.71
CA LYS A 189 -3.56 8.95 24.98
C LYS A 189 -4.26 9.07 23.62
N HIS A 190 -4.91 10.21 23.43
CA HIS A 190 -5.68 10.59 22.25
C HIS A 190 -4.82 10.65 20.99
N GLY A 191 -5.43 10.33 19.84
CA GLY A 191 -5.08 10.97 18.57
C GLY A 191 -5.05 10.07 17.34
N ASN A 192 -6.24 9.83 16.77
CA ASN A 192 -6.52 9.65 15.34
C ASN A 192 -5.67 8.66 14.52
N GLY A 193 -6.24 7.51 14.19
CA GLY A 193 -5.69 6.68 13.12
C GLY A 193 -6.64 5.63 12.55
N LEU A 194 -7.62 5.14 13.30
CA LEU A 194 -8.38 3.95 12.89
C LEU A 194 -9.88 4.23 12.88
N TYR A 195 -10.40 4.37 11.66
CA TYR A 195 -11.79 4.52 11.25
C TYR A 195 -12.43 5.91 11.49
N HIS A 196 -12.93 6.49 10.40
CA HIS A 196 -13.87 7.60 10.48
C HIS A 196 -15.14 7.08 11.15
N ASP A 197 -15.44 7.55 12.35
CA ASP A 197 -16.80 7.48 12.87
C ASP A 197 -17.71 8.37 12.00
N GLY A 198 -19.00 8.05 11.87
CA GLY A 198 -19.92 8.80 11.01
C GLY A 198 -19.92 10.31 11.31
N SER A 199 -19.70 10.68 12.58
CA SER A 199 -19.53 12.06 13.01
C SER A 199 -18.23 12.71 12.48
N SER A 200 -17.11 11.98 12.52
CA SER A 200 -15.83 12.41 11.97
C SER A 200 -15.86 12.54 10.45
N LEU A 201 -16.57 11.64 9.76
CA LEU A 201 -16.73 11.72 8.30
C LEU A 201 -17.58 12.93 7.92
N LEU A 202 -18.70 13.17 8.60
CA LEU A 202 -19.52 14.37 8.38
C LEU A 202 -18.72 15.65 8.65
N HIS A 203 -17.91 15.68 9.72
CA HIS A 203 -17.05 16.83 10.00
C HIS A 203 -15.97 17.04 8.93
N ALA A 204 -15.38 15.95 8.42
CA ALA A 204 -14.43 16.02 7.31
C ALA A 204 -15.10 16.49 6.01
N MET A 205 -16.32 16.04 5.71
CA MET A 205 -17.11 16.50 4.57
C MET A 205 -17.49 17.98 4.71
N ASP A 206 -17.93 18.42 5.88
CA ASP A 206 -18.22 19.82 6.19
C ASP A 206 -16.98 20.72 6.15
N LYS A 207 -15.79 20.16 6.43
CA LYS A 207 -14.53 20.88 6.23
C LYS A 207 -14.21 20.98 4.75
N ALA A 208 -14.32 19.88 4.00
CA ALA A 208 -14.03 19.84 2.58
C ALA A 208 -14.96 20.74 1.76
N SER A 209 -16.25 20.84 2.13
CA SER A 209 -17.18 21.78 1.49
C SER A 209 -16.75 23.23 1.71
N ARG A 210 -16.40 23.62 2.95
CA ARG A 210 -15.88 24.96 3.25
C ARG A 210 -14.57 25.27 2.52
N ASP A 211 -13.70 24.27 2.36
CA ASP A 211 -12.42 24.40 1.65
C ASP A 211 -12.67 24.68 0.15
N LEU A 212 -13.58 23.92 -0.47
CA LEU A 212 -13.98 24.12 -1.87
C LEU A 212 -14.71 25.47 -2.06
N ASP A 213 -15.59 25.86 -1.14
CA ASP A 213 -16.27 27.16 -1.21
C ASP A 213 -15.26 28.32 -1.10
N ALA A 214 -14.21 28.17 -0.29
CA ALA A 214 -13.12 29.15 -0.20
C ALA A 214 -12.28 29.18 -1.49
N GLU A 215 -11.91 28.02 -2.04
CA GLU A 215 -11.19 27.92 -3.31
C GLU A 215 -11.99 28.52 -4.48
N ILE A 216 -13.31 28.31 -4.51
CA ILE A 216 -14.20 28.93 -5.51
C ILE A 216 -14.20 30.45 -5.35
N ALA A 217 -14.32 30.98 -4.14
CA ALA A 217 -14.29 32.43 -3.90
C ALA A 217 -12.96 33.07 -4.31
N ASP A 218 -11.84 32.40 -4.03
CA ASP A 218 -10.50 32.84 -4.46
C ASP A 218 -10.38 32.83 -6.00
N LEU A 219 -10.84 31.77 -6.67
CA LEU A 219 -10.85 31.69 -8.13
C LEU A 219 -11.78 32.73 -8.78
N GLU A 220 -12.92 33.03 -8.18
CA GLU A 220 -13.82 34.08 -8.64
C GLU A 220 -13.16 35.47 -8.52
N ALA A 221 -12.43 35.73 -7.43
CA ALA A 221 -11.64 36.95 -7.27
C ALA A 221 -10.52 37.05 -8.34
N ASP A 222 -9.78 35.97 -8.58
CA ASP A 222 -8.75 35.90 -9.62
C ASP A 222 -9.34 36.16 -11.03
N ILE A 223 -10.53 35.64 -11.32
CA ILE A 223 -11.24 35.88 -12.58
C ILE A 223 -11.64 37.35 -12.71
N ASP A 224 -12.15 37.97 -11.65
CA ASP A 224 -12.53 39.39 -11.67
C ASP A 224 -11.31 40.30 -11.84
N ASP A 225 -10.19 39.99 -11.20
CA ASP A 225 -8.91 40.70 -11.37
C ASP A 225 -8.40 40.55 -12.81
N LEU A 226 -8.40 39.33 -13.36
CA LEU A 226 -7.99 39.08 -14.74
C LEU A 226 -8.93 39.78 -15.73
N ARG A 227 -10.23 39.83 -15.45
CA ARG A 227 -11.21 40.54 -16.27
C ARG A 227 -11.01 42.04 -16.22
N SER A 228 -10.70 42.60 -15.06
CA SER A 228 -10.32 44.01 -14.89
C SER A 228 -9.05 44.34 -15.67
N ALA A 229 -8.02 43.49 -15.60
CA ALA A 229 -6.80 43.63 -16.38
C ALA A 229 -7.05 43.54 -17.89
N CYS A 230 -7.89 42.60 -18.35
CA CYS A 230 -8.32 42.51 -19.74
C CYS A 230 -9.12 43.76 -20.18
N GLN A 231 -10.01 44.28 -19.33
CA GLN A 231 -10.75 45.51 -19.62
C GLN A 231 -9.84 46.74 -19.67
N GLY A 232 -8.83 46.82 -18.80
CA GLY A 232 -7.82 47.88 -18.81
C GLY A 232 -6.95 47.84 -20.06
N THR A 233 -6.49 46.66 -20.47
CA THR A 233 -5.69 46.49 -21.69
C THR A 233 -6.52 46.74 -22.95
N VAL A 234 -7.75 46.24 -23.04
CA VAL A 234 -8.67 46.54 -24.15
C VAL A 234 -9.04 48.02 -24.16
N GLY A 235 -9.22 48.66 -23.00
CA GLY A 235 -9.45 50.09 -22.86
C GLY A 235 -8.26 50.92 -23.35
N GLY A 236 -7.04 50.56 -22.95
CA GLY A 236 -5.80 51.18 -23.41
C GLY A 236 -5.57 51.01 -24.92
N LEU A 237 -5.82 49.80 -25.46
CA LEU A 237 -5.78 49.53 -26.89
C LEU A 237 -6.90 50.24 -27.67
N SER A 238 -8.08 50.39 -27.06
CA SER A 238 -9.20 51.14 -27.63
C SER A 238 -8.90 52.64 -27.67
N ASP A 239 -8.26 53.21 -26.64
CA ASP A 239 -7.78 54.59 -26.63
C ASP A 239 -6.67 54.80 -27.69
N LEU A 240 -5.83 53.77 -27.88
CA LEU A 240 -4.84 53.70 -28.95
C LEU A 240 -5.48 53.74 -30.34
N ARG A 241 -6.53 52.93 -30.54
CA ARG A 241 -7.17 52.72 -31.83
C ARG A 241 -8.19 53.80 -32.20
N TYR A 242 -8.92 54.33 -31.22
CA TYR A 242 -10.08 55.21 -31.45
C TYR A 242 -9.88 56.66 -31.01
N GLY A 243 -8.68 57.04 -30.56
CA GLY A 243 -8.21 58.39 -30.85
C GLY A 243 -8.04 59.32 -29.66
N ARG A 244 -7.09 58.99 -28.79
CA ARG A 244 -6.36 60.02 -28.02
C ARG A 244 -4.93 60.25 -28.49
N PHE A 245 -4.34 59.34 -29.28
CA PHE A 245 -3.06 59.60 -29.96
C PHE A 245 -3.12 60.72 -31.00
N GLY A 246 -4.31 61.17 -31.39
CA GLY A 246 -4.50 62.31 -32.28
C GLY A 246 -4.54 63.68 -31.62
N ARG A 247 -4.63 63.81 -30.27
CA ARG A 247 -4.82 65.13 -29.64
C ARG A 247 -3.56 65.81 -29.11
N ALA A 248 -2.44 65.09 -28.95
CA ALA A 248 -1.23 65.67 -28.33
C ALA A 248 -0.07 65.99 -29.29
N ARG A 249 -0.11 65.54 -30.56
CA ARG A 249 0.98 65.77 -31.53
C ARG A 249 0.43 66.10 -32.91
N GLY A 250 0.24 67.39 -33.21
CA GLY A 250 0.40 67.83 -34.60
C GLY A 250 -0.59 68.85 -35.18
N SER A 251 -1.77 69.09 -34.62
CA SER A 251 -2.68 70.09 -35.24
C SER A 251 -2.45 71.50 -34.70
N ARG A 252 -1.29 72.07 -35.08
CA ARG A 252 -1.06 73.51 -35.13
C ARG A 252 -1.68 74.03 -36.43
N GLY A 253 -2.78 74.76 -36.35
CA GLY A 253 -3.24 75.58 -37.47
C GLY A 253 -4.75 75.79 -37.55
N ASN A 254 -5.18 76.98 -37.11
CA ASN A 254 -6.41 77.69 -37.47
C ASN A 254 -7.78 77.23 -36.93
N GLY A 255 -8.48 78.20 -36.33
CA GLY A 255 -9.90 78.18 -35.96
C GLY A 255 -10.07 78.05 -34.44
N VAL A 256 -9.84 79.12 -33.66
CA VAL A 256 -10.84 80.12 -33.27
C VAL A 256 -11.92 79.49 -32.40
N ASP A 257 -12.04 80.01 -31.17
CA ASP A 257 -13.01 79.69 -30.11
C ASP A 257 -12.68 78.40 -29.32
N ASP A 258 -12.64 78.27 -28.00
CA ASP A 258 -13.01 79.10 -26.86
C ASP A 258 -12.59 78.30 -25.60
N ILE A 259 -11.99 78.95 -24.60
CA ILE A 259 -11.96 78.63 -23.15
C ILE A 259 -11.61 77.19 -22.68
N GLY A 260 -10.49 77.03 -21.94
CA GLY A 260 -10.27 75.80 -21.13
C GLY A 260 -8.86 75.49 -20.60
N THR A 261 -8.26 76.44 -19.87
CA THR A 261 -7.20 76.35 -18.83
C THR A 261 -6.67 74.98 -18.31
N GLY A 262 -5.32 74.86 -18.24
CA GLY A 262 -4.52 74.04 -17.28
C GLY A 262 -3.82 72.81 -17.88
N ASN A 263 -2.52 72.75 -18.23
CA ASN A 263 -1.21 73.04 -17.58
C ASN A 263 -0.71 71.98 -16.57
N GLY A 264 0.45 71.35 -16.86
CA GLY A 264 1.30 70.59 -15.92
C GLY A 264 1.55 69.12 -16.32
N ASN A 265 2.58 68.78 -17.11
CA ASN A 265 3.96 68.44 -16.70
C ASN A 265 4.13 66.97 -16.23
N GLY A 266 4.77 66.11 -17.04
CA GLY A 266 5.07 64.72 -16.67
C GLY A 266 5.61 63.84 -17.80
N ASN A 267 6.72 64.24 -18.43
CA ASN A 267 7.54 63.34 -19.26
C ASN A 267 8.54 62.63 -18.34
N GLY A 268 8.53 61.30 -18.25
CA GLY A 268 9.60 60.56 -17.54
C GLY A 268 9.31 59.12 -17.08
N SER A 269 8.09 58.58 -17.25
CA SER A 269 7.75 57.27 -16.70
C SER A 269 7.71 56.11 -17.69
N GLU A 270 7.59 56.35 -19.00
CA GLU A 270 7.33 55.26 -19.95
C GLU A 270 8.53 54.33 -20.18
N ASP A 271 9.77 54.87 -20.22
CA ASP A 271 10.98 54.04 -20.37
C ASP A 271 11.27 53.20 -19.11
N ALA A 272 10.92 53.69 -17.91
CA ALA A 272 11.13 52.95 -16.67
C ALA A 272 10.20 51.72 -16.56
N VAL A 273 8.96 51.86 -17.04
CA VAL A 273 8.01 50.73 -17.06
C VAL A 273 8.44 49.68 -18.09
N ALA A 274 9.04 50.09 -19.21
CA ALA A 274 9.57 49.15 -20.20
C ALA A 274 10.71 48.29 -19.62
N ASP A 275 11.63 48.88 -18.86
CA ASP A 275 12.71 48.14 -18.18
C ASP A 275 12.17 47.19 -17.09
N GLU A 276 11.14 47.61 -16.34
CA GLU A 276 10.51 46.76 -15.31
C GLU A 276 9.79 45.54 -15.93
N VAL A 277 9.08 45.75 -17.05
CA VAL A 277 8.40 44.66 -17.78
C VAL A 277 9.40 43.69 -18.39
N LEU A 278 10.54 44.17 -18.91
CA LEU A 278 11.60 43.30 -19.42
C LEU A 278 12.25 42.47 -18.31
N ALA A 279 12.48 43.06 -17.13
CA ALA A 279 13.00 42.33 -15.97
C ALA A 279 12.03 41.24 -15.49
N ALA A 280 10.73 41.53 -15.42
CA ALA A 280 9.70 40.55 -15.05
C ALA A 280 9.59 39.40 -16.07
N LEU A 281 9.77 39.68 -17.36
CA LEU A 281 9.78 38.65 -18.41
C LEU A 281 10.99 37.72 -18.33
N ASP A 282 12.16 38.24 -17.96
CA ASP A 282 13.36 37.42 -17.76
C ASP A 282 13.27 36.57 -16.49
N GLU A 283 12.67 37.08 -15.40
CA GLU A 283 12.37 36.30 -14.20
C GLU A 283 11.38 35.16 -14.51
N PHE A 284 10.31 35.44 -15.25
CA PHE A 284 9.33 34.41 -15.65
C PHE A 284 9.93 33.34 -16.56
N LYS A 285 10.84 33.72 -17.47
CA LYS A 285 11.60 32.76 -18.29
C LYS A 285 12.54 31.89 -17.44
N ALA A 286 13.16 32.43 -16.40
CA ALA A 286 14.02 31.66 -15.50
C ALA A 286 13.22 30.62 -14.71
N VAL A 287 12.01 30.97 -14.22
CA VAL A 287 11.11 30.04 -13.52
C VAL A 287 10.63 28.92 -14.45
N LEU A 288 10.33 29.22 -15.72
CA LEU A 288 9.94 28.20 -16.72
C LEU A 288 11.11 27.29 -17.15
N ALA A 289 12.36 27.77 -17.05
CA ALA A 289 13.54 26.98 -17.39
C ALA A 289 13.95 25.96 -16.32
N GLY A 290 13.25 25.91 -15.18
CA GLY A 290 13.32 24.79 -14.24
C GLY A 290 14.61 24.68 -13.44
N THR A 291 15.08 25.78 -12.85
CA THR A 291 15.88 25.70 -11.63
C THR A 291 15.04 25.26 -10.44
#